data_AF-A0A9P5XNX0-F1
#
_entry.id   AF-A0A9P5XNX0-F1
#
_cell.length_a   1.000
_cell.length_b   1.000
_cell.length_c   1.000
_cell.angle_alpha   90.00
_cell.angle_beta   90.00
_cell.angle_gamma   90.00
#
_symmetry.space_group_name_H-M   'P 1'
#
loop_
_entity.id
_entity.type
_entity.pdbx_description
1 polymer ?
#
loop_
_entity_poly.entity_id
_entity_poly.type
_entity_poly.pdbx_seq_one_letter_code
_entity_poly.pdbx_strand_id
1 'polypeptide(L)'
;MPIPIQPAPALLVGLGARIFLDLLRRSEEPASVKDHILLGVWQGVALHYAVKNSNFGLLVAVAIAGKLLVEFNIYPDINRCATTVIGVVLGFLGTDLITQFIDSTFSRPIPPSSERRRRKMSHSVPEPPSGVRADKKRQRLVQFRASVQGGSESEQHHKYNPVSDITSVDSNSDLIRAKESMTPLEREVAALRARASLADSERRRYREERKWAISEGNMDRATQLKQQVKRYTTLMQSFHREADVKMLSGIQIPTLLTNGAVADGRRSSTSPTQERHPRIRRSSLGNGQASSTTRDPKPGPSRRNGTAAVATTSILRDPTR
;
A
#
# COMPACT_ATOMS: atom_id res chain seq x y z
N MET A 1 -22.91 13.40 -4.30
CA MET A 1 -22.08 12.23 -3.98
C MET A 1 -22.00 11.38 -5.24
N PRO A 2 -20.81 11.04 -5.75
CA PRO A 2 -20.70 10.19 -6.93
C PRO A 2 -21.21 8.79 -6.60
N ILE A 3 -22.19 8.30 -7.36
CA ILE A 3 -22.70 6.93 -7.25
C ILE A 3 -21.62 6.02 -7.86
N PRO A 4 -21.05 5.06 -7.13
CA PRO A 4 -20.10 4.12 -7.70
C PRO A 4 -20.83 3.24 -8.72
N ILE A 5 -20.58 3.51 -10.00
CA ILE A 5 -21.12 2.69 -11.08
C ILE A 5 -20.36 1.36 -11.03
N GLN A 6 -21.03 0.30 -10.55
CA GLN A 6 -20.47 -1.03 -10.62
C GLN A 6 -20.44 -1.49 -12.09
N PRO A 7 -19.30 -1.97 -12.62
CA PRO A 7 -19.18 -2.34 -14.03
C PRO A 7 -19.93 -3.64 -14.37
N ALA A 8 -20.16 -4.51 -13.39
CA ALA A 8 -20.80 -5.80 -13.56
C ALA A 8 -22.24 -5.74 -14.15
N PRO A 9 -23.17 -4.92 -13.64
CA PRO A 9 -24.50 -4.80 -14.24
C PRO A 9 -24.48 -4.25 -15.68
N ALA A 10 -23.54 -3.35 -16.01
CA ALA A 10 -23.41 -2.84 -17.38
C ALA A 10 -22.97 -3.93 -18.36
N LEU A 11 -22.01 -4.78 -17.95
CA LEU A 11 -21.58 -5.94 -18.75
C LEU A 11 -22.69 -6.97 -18.90
N LEU A 12 -23.44 -7.25 -17.83
CA LEU A 12 -24.52 -8.23 -17.84
C LEU A 12 -25.65 -7.80 -18.79
N VAL A 13 -26.07 -6.53 -18.74
CA VAL A 13 -27.10 -5.97 -19.62
C VAL A 13 -26.62 -5.90 -21.06
N GLY A 14 -25.40 -5.39 -21.30
CA GLY A 14 -24.85 -5.27 -22.66
C GLY A 14 -24.63 -6.62 -23.33
N LEU A 15 -24.06 -7.58 -22.62
CA LEU A 15 -23.81 -8.93 -23.15
C LEU A 15 -25.14 -9.70 -23.31
N GLY A 16 -26.06 -9.57 -22.35
CA GLY A 16 -27.39 -10.18 -22.43
C GLY A 16 -28.21 -9.67 -23.61
N ALA A 17 -28.22 -8.36 -23.84
CA ALA A 17 -28.90 -7.76 -24.99
C ALA A 17 -28.32 -8.25 -26.32
N ARG A 18 -27.00 -8.38 -26.43
CA ARG A 18 -26.35 -8.92 -27.63
C ARG A 18 -26.73 -10.38 -27.88
N ILE A 19 -26.70 -11.22 -26.85
CA ILE A 19 -27.11 -12.63 -26.95
C ILE A 19 -28.57 -12.73 -27.38
N PHE A 20 -29.44 -11.91 -26.81
CA PHE A 20 -30.86 -11.87 -27.17
C PHE A 20 -31.07 -11.47 -28.65
N LEU A 21 -30.32 -10.47 -29.14
CA LEU A 21 -30.36 -10.08 -30.56
C LEU A 21 -29.80 -11.17 -31.49
N ASP A 22 -28.74 -11.85 -31.09
CA ASP A 22 -28.17 -12.97 -31.86
C ASP A 22 -29.15 -14.16 -31.91
N LEU A 23 -29.86 -14.44 -30.82
CA LEU A 23 -30.95 -15.43 -30.75
C LEU A 23 -32.10 -15.08 -31.70
N LEU A 24 -32.53 -13.83 -31.74
CA LEU A 24 -33.59 -13.38 -32.64
C LEU A 24 -33.20 -13.44 -34.12
N ARG A 25 -31.90 -13.26 -34.43
CA ARG A 25 -31.39 -13.27 -35.81
C ARG A 25 -31.07 -14.66 -36.37
N ARG A 26 -30.86 -15.68 -35.52
CA ARG A 26 -30.34 -17.00 -35.92
C ARG A 26 -31.35 -18.14 -35.85
N SER A 27 -32.64 -17.87 -36.06
CA SER A 27 -33.72 -18.84 -35.85
C SER A 27 -33.62 -20.16 -36.68
N GLU A 28 -32.76 -20.27 -37.69
CA GLU A 28 -32.71 -21.44 -38.58
C GLU A 28 -31.36 -22.18 -38.64
N GLU A 29 -30.27 -21.62 -38.08
CA GLU A 29 -28.93 -22.22 -38.25
C GLU A 29 -28.56 -23.11 -37.05
N PRO A 30 -27.99 -24.32 -37.26
CA PRO A 30 -27.60 -25.20 -36.16
C PRO A 30 -26.62 -24.51 -35.21
N ALA A 31 -26.89 -24.63 -33.90
CA ALA A 31 -26.19 -23.91 -32.85
C ALA A 31 -24.66 -24.07 -32.97
N SER A 32 -23.98 -22.95 -33.23
CA SER A 32 -22.53 -22.92 -33.43
C SER A 32 -21.81 -23.09 -32.08
N VAL A 33 -20.57 -23.60 -32.11
CA VAL A 33 -19.69 -23.65 -30.92
C VAL A 33 -19.53 -22.27 -30.29
N LYS A 34 -19.54 -21.21 -31.11
CA LYS A 34 -19.46 -19.81 -30.66
C LYS A 34 -20.61 -19.44 -29.72
N ASP A 35 -21.80 -19.97 -29.96
CA ASP A 35 -23.01 -19.62 -29.21
C ASP A 35 -22.96 -20.24 -27.82
N HIS A 36 -22.43 -21.47 -27.70
CA HIS A 36 -22.21 -22.15 -26.44
C HIS A 36 -21.17 -21.44 -25.56
N ILE A 37 -20.07 -20.97 -26.17
CA ILE A 37 -19.05 -20.17 -25.47
C ILE A 37 -19.66 -18.86 -24.98
N LEU A 38 -20.41 -18.15 -25.83
CA LEU A 38 -21.02 -16.86 -25.49
C LEU A 38 -22.05 -17.01 -24.36
N LEU A 39 -22.88 -18.05 -24.41
CA LEU A 39 -23.84 -18.39 -23.36
C LEU A 39 -23.11 -18.70 -22.04
N GLY A 40 -22.05 -19.50 -22.10
CA GLY A 40 -21.21 -19.80 -20.94
C GLY A 40 -20.60 -18.53 -20.34
N VAL A 41 -20.02 -17.65 -21.16
CA VAL A 41 -19.46 -16.37 -20.70
C VAL A 41 -20.51 -15.53 -19.98
N TRP A 42 -21.73 -15.44 -20.52
CA TRP A 42 -22.83 -14.73 -19.87
C TRP A 42 -23.23 -15.34 -18.52
N GLN A 43 -23.34 -16.66 -18.44
CA GLN A 43 -23.58 -17.37 -17.18
C GLN A 43 -22.46 -17.13 -16.16
N GLY A 44 -21.19 -17.10 -16.60
CA GLY A 44 -20.03 -16.80 -15.76
C GLY A 44 -20.06 -15.36 -15.20
N VAL A 45 -20.44 -14.39 -16.03
CA VAL A 45 -20.63 -12.98 -15.61
C VAL A 45 -21.78 -12.88 -14.59
N ALA A 46 -22.90 -13.55 -14.86
CA ALA A 46 -24.05 -13.58 -13.97
C ALA A 46 -23.70 -14.22 -12.61
N LEU A 47 -22.94 -15.31 -12.62
CA LEU A 47 -22.44 -15.96 -11.40
C LEU A 47 -21.52 -15.04 -10.59
N HIS A 48 -20.56 -14.38 -11.23
CA HIS A 48 -19.69 -13.41 -10.55
C HIS A 48 -20.49 -12.26 -9.92
N TYR A 49 -21.49 -11.74 -10.62
CA TYR A 49 -22.38 -10.71 -10.08
C TYR A 49 -23.19 -11.23 -8.87
N ALA A 50 -23.78 -12.42 -8.98
CA ALA A 50 -24.54 -13.03 -7.89
C ALA A 50 -23.69 -13.23 -6.64
N VAL A 51 -22.45 -13.72 -6.79
CA VAL A 51 -21.49 -13.93 -5.69
C VAL A 51 -21.08 -12.62 -5.03
N LYS A 52 -20.85 -11.53 -5.80
CA LYS A 52 -20.44 -10.24 -5.21
C LYS A 52 -21.58 -9.47 -4.55
N ASN A 53 -22.80 -9.54 -5.08
CA ASN A 53 -23.91 -8.69 -4.63
C ASN A 53 -24.90 -9.41 -3.71
N SER A 54 -24.85 -10.74 -3.57
CA SER A 54 -25.85 -11.49 -2.82
C SER A 54 -25.35 -12.84 -2.28
N ASN A 55 -26.05 -13.39 -1.28
CA ASN A 55 -25.88 -14.79 -0.87
C ASN A 55 -26.46 -15.79 -1.89
N PHE A 56 -27.02 -15.33 -3.01
CA PHE A 56 -27.60 -16.20 -4.04
C PHE A 56 -26.56 -16.83 -4.98
N GLY A 57 -25.27 -16.52 -4.81
CA GLY A 57 -24.20 -17.13 -5.61
C GLY A 57 -24.27 -18.66 -5.64
N LEU A 58 -24.58 -19.29 -4.50
CA LEU A 58 -24.76 -20.75 -4.43
C LEU A 58 -25.96 -21.22 -5.26
N LEU A 59 -27.11 -20.55 -5.18
CA LEU A 59 -28.31 -20.92 -5.93
C LEU A 59 -28.06 -20.80 -7.45
N VAL A 60 -27.39 -19.74 -7.88
CA VAL A 60 -27.03 -19.55 -9.30
C VAL A 60 -26.05 -20.62 -9.76
N ALA A 61 -25.04 -20.96 -8.94
CA ALA A 61 -24.09 -22.03 -9.25
C ALA A 61 -24.79 -23.39 -9.39
N VAL A 62 -25.69 -23.73 -8.47
CA VAL A 62 -26.48 -24.97 -8.51
C VAL A 62 -27.40 -24.98 -9.73
N ALA A 63 -28.03 -23.86 -10.09
CA ALA A 63 -28.85 -23.76 -11.29
C ALA A 63 -28.04 -23.97 -12.58
N ILE A 64 -26.84 -23.39 -12.68
CA ILE A 64 -25.94 -23.60 -13.83
C ILE A 64 -25.50 -25.07 -13.90
N ALA A 65 -25.07 -25.66 -12.78
CA ALA A 65 -24.66 -27.07 -12.73
C ALA A 65 -25.81 -28.03 -13.08
N GLY A 66 -27.01 -27.79 -12.53
CA GLY A 66 -28.21 -28.56 -12.85
C GLY A 66 -28.58 -28.46 -14.33
N LYS A 67 -28.49 -27.25 -14.92
CA LYS A 67 -28.70 -27.06 -16.36
C LYS A 67 -27.71 -27.88 -17.20
N LEU A 68 -26.41 -27.83 -16.86
CA LEU A 68 -25.37 -28.59 -17.56
C LEU A 68 -25.59 -30.10 -17.46
N LEU A 69 -26.04 -30.59 -16.30
CA LEU A 69 -26.37 -32.01 -16.11
C LEU A 69 -27.59 -32.41 -16.96
N VAL A 70 -28.62 -31.58 -17.04
CA VAL A 70 -29.80 -31.84 -17.89
C VAL A 70 -29.39 -31.85 -19.36
N GLU A 71 -28.63 -30.86 -19.82
CA GLU A 71 -28.13 -30.81 -21.20
C GLU A 71 -27.28 -32.04 -21.54
N PHE A 72 -26.40 -32.46 -20.63
CA PHE A 72 -25.56 -33.65 -20.82
C PHE A 72 -26.37 -34.95 -20.88
N ASN A 73 -27.44 -35.07 -20.10
CA ASN A 73 -28.30 -36.28 -20.10
C ASN A 73 -29.19 -36.36 -21.35
N ILE A 74 -29.71 -35.24 -21.86
CA ILE A 74 -30.60 -35.23 -23.03
C ILE A 74 -29.77 -35.36 -24.33
N TYR A 75 -28.63 -34.66 -24.41
CA TYR A 75 -27.75 -34.67 -25.57
C TYR A 75 -26.30 -34.88 -25.10
N PRO A 76 -25.77 -36.11 -25.10
CA PRO A 76 -24.43 -36.43 -24.61
C PRO A 76 -23.33 -35.98 -25.59
N ASP A 77 -23.30 -34.68 -25.91
CA ASP A 77 -22.26 -34.04 -26.71
C ASP A 77 -21.24 -33.38 -25.77
N ILE A 78 -20.16 -34.14 -25.50
CA ILE A 78 -19.08 -33.74 -24.58
C ILE A 78 -18.47 -32.39 -25.01
N ASN A 79 -18.40 -32.12 -26.31
CA ASN A 79 -17.80 -30.89 -26.81
C ASN A 79 -18.65 -29.66 -26.47
N ARG A 80 -19.99 -29.77 -26.50
CA ARG A 80 -20.89 -28.69 -26.10
C ARG A 80 -20.82 -28.42 -24.60
N CYS A 81 -20.80 -29.48 -23.80
CA CYS A 81 -20.64 -29.35 -22.34
C CYS A 81 -19.28 -28.73 -21.98
N ALA A 82 -18.19 -29.20 -22.59
CA ALA A 82 -16.86 -28.64 -22.34
C ALA A 82 -16.76 -27.16 -22.74
N THR A 83 -17.29 -26.78 -23.89
CA THR A 83 -17.23 -25.39 -24.38
C THR A 83 -18.07 -24.42 -23.56
N THR A 84 -19.24 -24.84 -23.06
CA THR A 84 -20.04 -24.04 -22.12
C THR A 84 -19.32 -23.86 -20.78
N VAL A 85 -18.74 -24.93 -20.21
CA VAL A 85 -17.96 -24.86 -18.97
C VAL A 85 -16.76 -23.92 -19.11
N ILE A 86 -16.01 -24.02 -20.21
CA ILE A 86 -14.90 -23.10 -20.51
C ILE A 86 -15.41 -21.66 -20.60
N GLY A 87 -16.56 -21.44 -21.25
CA GLY A 87 -17.21 -20.13 -21.31
C GLY A 87 -17.54 -19.59 -19.93
N VAL A 88 -18.13 -20.39 -19.03
CA VAL A 88 -18.46 -20.00 -17.65
C VAL A 88 -17.22 -19.58 -16.88
N VAL A 89 -16.15 -20.38 -16.94
CA VAL A 89 -14.88 -20.07 -16.27
C VAL A 89 -14.26 -18.78 -16.84
N LEU A 90 -14.25 -18.63 -18.16
CA LEU A 90 -13.71 -17.45 -18.84
C LEU A 90 -14.50 -16.18 -18.49
N GLY A 91 -15.84 -16.26 -18.45
CA GLY A 91 -16.72 -15.16 -18.06
C GLY A 91 -16.52 -14.75 -16.60
N PHE A 92 -16.40 -15.72 -15.70
CA PHE A 92 -16.17 -15.46 -14.28
C PHE A 92 -14.80 -14.80 -14.03
N LEU A 93 -13.72 -15.40 -14.53
CA LEU A 93 -12.36 -14.89 -14.37
C LEU A 93 -12.14 -13.55 -15.10
N GLY A 94 -12.66 -13.44 -16.33
CA GLY A 94 -12.57 -12.21 -17.11
C GLY A 94 -13.26 -11.04 -16.41
N THR A 95 -14.43 -11.28 -15.81
CA THR A 95 -15.13 -10.25 -15.03
C THR A 95 -14.34 -9.84 -13.80
N ASP A 96 -13.70 -10.78 -13.09
CA ASP A 96 -12.88 -10.45 -11.93
C ASP A 96 -11.63 -9.65 -12.32
N LEU A 97 -10.92 -10.04 -13.39
CA LEU A 97 -9.78 -9.29 -13.90
C LEU A 97 -10.15 -7.88 -14.35
N ILE A 98 -11.28 -7.71 -15.05
CA ILE A 98 -11.80 -6.39 -15.45
C ILE A 98 -12.16 -5.58 -14.21
N THR A 99 -12.80 -6.20 -13.21
CA THR A 99 -13.14 -5.52 -11.96
C THR A 99 -11.87 -5.05 -11.24
N GLN A 100 -10.86 -5.92 -11.11
CA GLN A 100 -9.56 -5.55 -10.53
C GLN A 100 -8.87 -4.45 -11.33
N PHE A 101 -8.94 -4.49 -12.66
CA PHE A 101 -8.34 -3.49 -13.53
C PHE A 101 -9.03 -2.12 -13.38
N ILE A 102 -10.37 -2.09 -13.39
CA ILE A 102 -11.17 -0.89 -13.17
C ILE A 102 -10.90 -0.35 -11.76
N ASP A 103 -10.96 -1.20 -10.73
CA ASP A 103 -10.68 -0.79 -9.36
C ASP A 103 -9.25 -0.26 -9.22
N SER A 104 -8.26 -0.86 -9.88
CA SER A 104 -6.87 -0.36 -9.83
C SER A 104 -6.67 0.96 -10.59
N THR A 105 -7.43 1.18 -11.66
CA THR A 105 -7.34 2.37 -12.51
C THR A 105 -8.07 3.55 -11.88
N PHE A 106 -9.31 3.34 -11.43
CA PHE A 106 -10.17 4.37 -10.84
C PHE A 106 -9.90 4.58 -9.35
N SER A 107 -9.48 3.55 -8.61
CA SER A 107 -9.06 3.70 -7.21
C SER A 107 -7.59 4.09 -7.07
N ARG A 108 -6.96 4.69 -8.10
CA ARG A 108 -5.90 5.66 -7.81
C ARG A 108 -6.58 6.69 -6.91
N PRO A 109 -6.30 6.70 -5.60
CA PRO A 109 -6.82 7.76 -4.77
C PRO A 109 -6.19 8.99 -5.41
N ILE A 110 -7.00 9.89 -5.95
CA ILE A 110 -6.63 11.29 -5.92
C ILE A 110 -6.27 11.45 -4.45
N PRO A 111 -4.97 11.57 -4.09
CA PRO A 111 -4.61 11.72 -2.68
C PRO A 111 -5.51 12.86 -2.25
N PRO A 112 -6.40 12.67 -1.25
CA PRO A 112 -7.35 13.70 -0.86
C PRO A 112 -6.47 14.91 -0.80
N SER A 113 -6.73 15.85 -1.73
CA SER A 113 -5.91 17.03 -1.81
C SER A 113 -5.98 17.49 -0.38
N SER A 114 -4.82 17.54 0.26
CA SER A 114 -4.74 18.25 1.50
C SER A 114 -5.27 19.62 1.10
N GLU A 115 -6.58 19.88 1.29
CA GLU A 115 -7.04 20.53 2.48
C GLU A 115 -5.78 20.92 3.24
N ARG A 116 -5.11 21.96 2.71
CA ARG A 116 -5.17 23.29 3.26
C ARG A 116 -5.93 23.21 4.58
N ARG A 117 -5.34 22.44 5.50
CA ARG A 117 -5.30 22.70 6.92
C ARG A 117 -4.51 23.98 6.98
N ARG A 118 -5.23 25.02 6.55
CA ARG A 118 -5.12 26.41 6.91
C ARG A 118 -4.78 26.30 8.36
N ARG A 119 -3.49 26.49 8.65
CA ARG A 119 -3.00 26.78 9.98
C ARG A 119 -3.72 28.07 10.37
N LYS A 120 -4.96 27.96 10.83
CA LYS A 120 -5.45 28.72 11.97
C LYS A 120 -4.58 28.15 13.11
N MET A 121 -3.46 28.77 13.51
CA MET A 121 -3.35 30.10 14.10
C MET A 121 -4.56 30.37 14.99
N SER A 122 -4.30 30.50 16.29
CA SER A 122 -5.20 30.67 17.44
C SER A 122 -5.81 29.41 18.07
N HIS A 123 -5.19 28.99 19.18
CA HIS A 123 -5.79 28.84 20.51
C HIS A 123 -4.65 28.45 21.48
N SER A 124 -4.01 29.43 22.13
CA SER A 124 -4.35 29.92 23.47
C SER A 124 -4.32 28.80 24.52
N VAL A 125 -3.15 28.66 25.15
CA VAL A 125 -2.97 27.97 26.43
C VAL A 125 -3.84 28.68 27.48
N PRO A 126 -4.63 27.97 28.30
CA PRO A 126 -5.29 28.57 29.45
C PRO A 126 -4.25 28.94 30.51
N GLU A 127 -4.22 30.22 30.82
CA GLU A 127 -3.48 30.86 31.90
C GLU A 127 -4.02 30.37 33.26
N PRO A 128 -3.19 29.86 34.19
CA PRO A 128 -3.55 29.78 35.61
C PRO A 128 -3.43 31.17 36.25
N PRO A 129 -4.36 31.56 37.13
CA PRO A 129 -4.34 32.90 37.67
C PRO A 129 -3.22 33.06 38.70
N SER A 130 -2.62 34.25 38.65
CA SER A 130 -2.07 34.98 39.78
C SER A 130 -0.80 34.44 40.45
N GLY A 131 0.27 35.22 40.30
CA GLY A 131 1.12 35.56 41.42
C GLY A 131 2.60 35.19 41.25
N VAL A 132 3.36 36.10 40.65
CA VAL A 132 4.61 36.67 41.17
C VAL A 132 5.51 37.08 40.00
N ARG A 133 5.84 38.37 40.04
CA ARG A 133 6.74 39.12 39.16
C ARG A 133 8.08 38.40 38.99
N ALA A 134 8.53 38.23 37.74
CA ALA A 134 9.95 38.31 37.40
C ALA A 134 10.10 38.57 35.89
N ASP A 135 10.35 39.83 35.56
CA ASP A 135 10.85 40.26 34.26
C ASP A 135 12.05 39.43 33.82
N LYS A 136 11.92 38.76 32.66
CA LYS A 136 13.07 38.39 31.83
C LYS A 136 12.66 38.29 30.37
N LYS A 137 12.58 39.46 29.73
CA LYS A 137 12.68 39.60 28.27
C LYS A 137 14.00 38.98 27.81
N ARG A 138 13.98 37.75 27.32
CA ARG A 138 15.01 37.23 26.41
C ARG A 138 14.43 37.22 25.00
N GLN A 139 14.42 38.39 24.39
CA GLN A 139 14.43 38.51 22.93
C GLN A 139 15.71 37.82 22.43
N ARG A 140 15.60 36.56 22.03
CA ARG A 140 16.65 35.87 21.29
C ARG A 140 16.57 36.39 19.85
N LEU A 141 17.16 37.56 19.62
CA LEU A 141 17.47 38.07 18.30
C LEU A 141 18.44 37.07 17.68
N VAL A 142 17.94 36.22 16.77
CA VAL A 142 18.77 35.33 15.96
C VAL A 142 19.47 36.23 14.94
N GLN A 143 20.56 36.83 15.37
CA GLN A 143 21.47 37.59 14.52
C GLN A 143 22.26 36.56 13.71
N PHE A 144 21.94 36.44 12.42
CA PHE A 144 22.79 35.73 11.46
C PHE A 144 24.11 36.49 11.36
N ARG A 145 25.11 36.08 12.13
CA ARG A 145 26.46 36.62 12.05
C ARG A 145 27.10 36.08 10.77
N ALA A 146 27.10 36.89 9.73
CA ALA A 146 28.07 36.79 8.64
C ALA A 146 29.43 37.28 9.18
N SER A 147 30.28 36.35 9.61
CA SER A 147 31.72 36.57 9.84
C SER A 147 32.36 35.22 9.50
N VAL A 148 32.94 35.00 8.33
CA VAL A 148 34.17 35.61 7.78
C VAL A 148 35.20 35.86 8.88
N GLN A 149 36.34 35.17 8.72
CA GLN A 149 37.66 35.44 9.27
C GLN A 149 38.15 34.54 10.43
N GLY A 150 38.91 33.51 10.03
CA GLY A 150 40.27 33.29 10.54
C GLY A 150 40.44 32.45 11.80
N GLY A 151 41.02 31.26 11.63
CA GLY A 151 41.51 30.39 12.72
C GLY A 151 41.31 28.91 12.34
N SER A 152 42.10 28.33 11.43
CA SER A 152 43.39 27.69 11.78
C SER A 152 43.26 26.80 13.01
N GLU A 153 42.82 25.55 12.82
CA GLU A 153 43.59 24.35 13.18
C GLU A 153 42.82 23.06 12.81
N SER A 154 43.52 22.19 12.07
CA SER A 154 43.20 20.79 11.77
C SER A 154 41.99 20.51 10.87
N GLU A 155 42.11 20.89 9.58
CA GLU A 155 41.31 20.31 8.49
C GLU A 155 41.62 18.82 8.31
N GLN A 156 41.00 17.96 9.12
CA GLN A 156 40.61 16.65 8.63
C GLN A 156 39.45 16.87 7.67
N HIS A 157 39.78 17.09 6.40
CA HIS A 157 38.84 16.96 5.29
C HIS A 157 38.24 15.56 5.30
N HIS A 158 37.21 15.34 6.12
CA HIS A 158 36.27 14.28 5.86
C HIS A 158 35.64 14.61 4.52
N LYS A 159 36.12 13.95 3.47
CA LYS A 159 35.48 13.91 2.15
C LYS A 159 34.02 13.58 2.40
N TYR A 160 33.19 14.62 2.41
CA TYR A 160 31.77 14.48 2.38
C TYR A 160 31.50 13.88 1.02
N ASN A 161 31.35 12.56 0.96
CA ASN A 161 30.88 11.87 -0.24
C ASN A 161 29.35 12.02 -0.21
N PRO A 162 28.77 13.05 -0.88
CA PRO A 162 27.32 13.06 -1.06
C PRO A 162 27.00 11.79 -1.84
N VAL A 163 25.97 11.06 -1.42
CA VAL A 163 25.63 9.71 -1.91
C VAL A 163 26.42 8.60 -1.19
N SER A 164 26.30 8.55 0.13
CA SER A 164 26.45 7.28 0.84
C SER A 164 25.25 6.40 0.45
N ASP A 165 25.46 5.50 -0.50
CA ASP A 165 24.51 4.43 -0.84
C ASP A 165 24.02 3.76 0.47
N ILE A 166 22.73 3.43 0.57
CA ILE A 166 22.11 2.86 1.78
C ILE A 166 22.87 1.64 2.29
N THR A 167 23.55 0.93 1.40
CA THR A 167 24.38 -0.24 1.69
C THR A 167 25.66 0.09 2.46
N SER A 168 26.13 1.34 2.46
CA SER A 168 27.42 1.76 3.05
C SER A 168 27.38 2.06 4.55
N VAL A 169 26.19 2.15 5.16
CA VAL A 169 26.05 2.33 6.61
C VAL A 169 26.24 0.98 7.29
N ASP A 170 27.47 0.51 7.42
CA ASP A 170 27.77 -0.70 8.19
C ASP A 170 27.81 -0.42 9.71
N SER A 171 27.74 -1.47 10.54
CA SER A 171 27.77 -1.40 12.00
C SER A 171 29.05 -0.75 12.56
N ASN A 172 30.10 -0.65 11.73
CA ASN A 172 31.37 0.01 12.02
C ASN A 172 31.48 1.41 11.39
N SER A 173 30.42 1.96 10.82
CA SER A 173 30.44 3.28 10.18
C SER A 173 30.61 4.39 11.21
N ASP A 174 31.65 5.22 11.06
CA ASP A 174 31.94 6.39 11.89
C ASP A 174 30.78 7.41 11.98
N LEU A 175 29.81 7.33 11.07
CA LEU A 175 28.58 8.13 11.10
C LEU A 175 27.74 7.85 12.35
N ILE A 176 27.79 6.64 12.87
CA ILE A 176 27.23 6.28 14.17
C ILE A 176 28.37 6.48 15.16
N ARG A 177 28.68 7.75 15.49
CA ARG A 177 29.73 8.10 16.46
C ARG A 177 29.53 7.23 17.70
N ALA A 178 30.32 6.16 17.78
CA ALA A 178 30.12 5.12 18.75
C ALA A 178 30.36 5.77 20.10
N LYS A 179 29.29 6.02 20.85
CA LYS A 179 29.45 6.35 22.26
C LYS A 179 30.17 5.14 22.85
N GLU A 180 31.36 5.33 23.40
CA GLU A 180 32.20 4.24 23.91
C GLU A 180 31.45 3.35 24.92
N SER A 181 30.37 3.85 25.51
CA SER A 181 29.47 3.13 26.41
C SER A 181 28.41 2.23 25.77
N MET A 182 28.31 2.14 24.43
CA MET A 182 27.23 1.39 23.77
C MET A 182 27.59 -0.09 23.61
N THR A 183 26.71 -0.98 24.07
CA THR A 183 26.89 -2.44 23.91
C THR A 183 26.85 -2.83 22.43
N PRO A 184 27.50 -3.95 22.01
CA PRO A 184 27.53 -4.36 20.60
C PRO A 184 26.12 -4.48 19.98
N LEU A 185 25.16 -5.02 20.74
CA LEU A 185 23.78 -5.14 20.29
C LEU A 185 23.10 -3.78 20.11
N GLU A 186 23.30 -2.86 21.06
CA GLU A 186 22.77 -1.51 20.94
C GLU A 186 23.36 -0.80 19.71
N ARG A 187 24.65 -1.01 19.39
CA ARG A 187 25.26 -0.47 18.16
C ARG A 187 24.57 -0.99 16.91
N GLU A 188 24.24 -2.28 16.86
CA GLU A 188 23.48 -2.85 15.73
C GLU A 188 22.07 -2.26 15.61
N VAL A 189 21.35 -2.12 16.74
CA VAL A 189 20.02 -1.50 16.76
C VAL A 189 20.10 -0.04 16.31
N ALA A 190 21.12 0.70 16.76
CA ALA A 190 21.38 2.07 16.32
C ALA A 190 21.67 2.14 14.82
N ALA A 191 22.47 1.20 14.29
CA ALA A 191 22.76 1.10 12.87
C ALA A 191 21.50 0.84 12.03
N LEU A 192 20.63 -0.09 12.47
CA LEU A 192 19.36 -0.35 11.79
C LEU A 192 18.44 0.87 11.82
N ARG A 193 18.36 1.59 12.94
CA ARG A 193 17.57 2.84 13.02
C ARG A 193 18.15 3.96 12.16
N ALA A 194 19.47 4.04 12.04
CA ALA A 194 20.14 4.98 11.13
C ALA A 194 19.82 4.65 9.67
N ARG A 195 19.90 3.36 9.27
CA ARG A 195 19.50 2.88 7.94
C ARG A 195 18.03 3.16 7.63
N ALA A 196 17.13 2.95 8.60
CA ALA A 196 15.72 3.28 8.46
C ALA A 196 15.52 4.80 8.22
N SER A 197 16.25 5.63 8.97
CA SER A 197 16.20 7.10 8.82
C SER A 197 16.69 7.54 7.44
N LEU A 198 17.76 6.91 6.93
CA LEU A 198 18.29 7.16 5.59
C LEU A 198 17.31 6.73 4.49
N ALA A 199 16.65 5.59 4.65
CA ALA A 199 15.59 5.17 3.74
C ALA A 199 14.40 6.15 3.73
N ASP A 200 14.04 6.75 4.87
CA ASP A 200 12.99 7.79 4.91
C ASP A 200 13.44 9.10 4.25
N SER A 201 14.71 9.51 4.38
CA SER A 201 15.20 10.70 3.67
C SER A 201 15.14 10.52 2.15
N GLU A 202 15.57 9.36 1.62
CA GLU A 202 15.46 9.04 0.19
C GLU A 202 13.99 9.00 -0.26
N ARG A 203 13.11 8.37 0.53
CA ARG A 203 11.68 8.36 0.27
C ARG A 203 11.08 9.77 0.17
N ARG A 204 11.51 10.71 1.02
CA ARG A 204 11.05 12.12 0.98
C ARG A 204 11.57 12.82 -0.27
N ARG A 205 12.86 12.67 -0.59
CA ARG A 205 13.45 13.18 -1.83
C ARG A 205 12.68 12.72 -3.06
N TYR A 206 12.43 11.42 -3.21
CA TYR A 206 11.66 10.90 -4.35
C TYR A 206 10.20 11.39 -4.40
N ARG A 207 9.60 11.73 -3.26
CA ARG A 207 8.26 12.37 -3.24
C ARG A 207 8.30 13.78 -3.80
N GLU A 208 9.36 14.53 -3.52
CA GLU A 208 9.56 15.88 -4.02
C GLU A 208 9.90 15.86 -5.51
N GLU A 209 10.85 15.03 -5.92
CA GLU A 209 11.18 14.82 -7.34
C GLU A 209 9.95 14.36 -8.14
N ARG A 210 9.08 13.53 -7.55
CA ARG A 210 7.83 13.13 -8.20
C ARG A 210 6.90 14.31 -8.42
N LYS A 211 6.79 15.24 -7.46
CA LYS A 211 5.97 16.44 -7.63
C LYS A 211 6.52 17.32 -8.74
N TRP A 212 7.85 17.45 -8.81
CA TRP A 212 8.52 18.20 -9.88
C TRP A 212 8.28 17.57 -11.26
N ALA A 213 8.41 16.26 -11.39
CA ALA A 213 8.12 15.56 -12.65
C ALA A 213 6.64 15.74 -13.09
N ILE A 214 5.71 15.79 -12.14
CA ILE A 214 4.29 16.06 -12.43
C ILE A 214 4.12 17.51 -12.92
N SER A 215 4.77 18.49 -12.29
CA SER A 215 4.70 19.89 -12.75
C SER A 215 5.35 20.10 -14.12
N GLU A 216 6.34 19.28 -14.48
CA GLU A 216 6.94 19.25 -15.82
C GLU A 216 6.07 18.53 -16.87
N GLY A 217 4.98 17.86 -16.45
CA GLY A 217 4.14 17.06 -17.35
C GLY A 217 4.71 15.68 -17.70
N ASN A 218 5.85 15.29 -17.13
CA ASN A 218 6.48 13.99 -17.39
C ASN A 218 5.87 12.88 -16.50
N MET A 219 4.76 12.31 -16.98
CA MET A 219 3.99 11.30 -16.24
C MET A 219 4.76 9.98 -16.06
N ASP A 220 5.55 9.58 -17.05
CA ASP A 220 6.32 8.32 -17.00
C ASP A 220 7.36 8.38 -15.88
N ARG A 221 8.14 9.46 -15.80
CA ARG A 221 9.08 9.69 -14.71
C ARG A 221 8.37 9.73 -13.35
N ALA A 222 7.21 10.38 -13.27
CA ALA A 222 6.41 10.40 -12.04
C ALA A 222 5.94 9.00 -11.60
N THR A 223 5.68 8.09 -12.55
CA THR A 223 5.35 6.69 -12.22
C THR A 223 6.56 5.92 -11.71
N GLN A 224 7.74 6.09 -12.31
CA GLN A 224 8.99 5.47 -11.85
C GLN A 224 9.34 5.93 -10.43
N LEU A 225 9.28 7.24 -10.17
CA LEU A 225 9.53 7.81 -8.85
C LEU A 225 8.52 7.31 -7.81
N LYS A 226 7.24 7.08 -8.20
CA LYS A 226 6.24 6.45 -7.33
C LYS A 226 6.64 5.03 -6.94
N GLN A 227 7.20 4.24 -7.85
CA GLN A 227 7.70 2.91 -7.53
C GLN A 227 8.88 2.97 -6.56
N GLN A 228 9.80 3.93 -6.74
CA GLN A 228 10.92 4.14 -5.80
C GLN A 228 10.42 4.49 -4.40
N VAL A 229 9.47 5.43 -4.27
CA VAL A 229 8.86 5.77 -2.97
C VAL A 229 8.29 4.52 -2.28
N LYS A 230 7.65 3.61 -3.02
CA LYS A 230 7.16 2.35 -2.45
C LYS A 230 8.30 1.45 -1.98
N ARG A 231 9.34 1.23 -2.80
CA ARG A 231 10.51 0.42 -2.44
C ARG A 231 11.18 0.91 -1.15
N TYR A 232 11.47 2.21 -1.06
CA TYR A 232 12.08 2.79 0.15
C TYR A 232 11.14 2.79 1.36
N THR A 233 9.82 2.89 1.16
CA THR A 233 8.86 2.74 2.28
C THR A 233 8.90 1.32 2.85
N THR A 234 8.92 0.29 1.99
CA THR A 234 9.04 -1.10 2.44
C THR A 234 10.39 -1.35 3.12
N LEU A 235 11.48 -0.82 2.55
CA LEU A 235 12.84 -0.96 3.10
C LEU A 235 12.99 -0.30 4.49
N MET A 236 12.43 0.89 4.67
CA MET A 236 12.37 1.57 5.96
C MET A 236 11.61 0.73 7.00
N GLN A 237 10.46 0.17 6.61
CA GLN A 237 9.66 -0.67 7.50
C GLN A 237 10.36 -1.97 7.89
N SER A 238 11.10 -2.60 6.97
CA SER A 238 11.87 -3.81 7.31
C SER A 238 12.97 -3.51 8.32
N PHE A 239 13.68 -2.39 8.18
CA PHE A 239 14.70 -2.01 9.16
C PHE A 239 14.12 -1.66 10.53
N HIS A 240 12.95 -1.03 10.61
CA HIS A 240 12.26 -0.82 11.89
C HIS A 240 11.90 -2.14 12.56
N ARG A 241 11.29 -3.07 11.81
CA ARG A 241 10.94 -4.40 12.35
C ARG A 241 12.17 -5.16 12.83
N GLU A 242 13.25 -5.15 12.06
CA GLU A 242 14.49 -5.81 12.44
C GLU A 242 15.12 -5.18 13.69
N ALA A 243 15.13 -3.85 13.79
CA ALA A 243 15.62 -3.14 14.97
C ALA A 243 14.81 -3.50 16.22
N ASP A 244 13.48 -3.58 16.09
CA ASP A 244 12.58 -3.93 17.19
C ASP A 244 12.79 -5.38 17.64
N VAL A 245 12.96 -6.32 16.70
CA VAL A 245 13.26 -7.72 17.01
C VAL A 245 14.60 -7.85 17.74
N LYS A 246 15.66 -7.19 17.26
CA LYS A 246 16.98 -7.23 17.92
C LYS A 246 16.97 -6.60 19.32
N MET A 247 16.22 -5.52 19.49
CA MET A 247 16.03 -4.88 20.80
C MET A 247 15.37 -5.83 21.81
N LEU A 248 14.37 -6.62 21.37
CA LEU A 248 13.72 -7.63 22.21
C LEU A 248 14.66 -8.80 22.55
N SER A 249 15.45 -9.28 21.58
CA SER A 249 16.44 -10.35 21.82
C SER A 249 17.49 -9.96 22.86
N GLY A 250 17.91 -8.70 22.90
CA GLY A 250 18.86 -8.20 23.90
C GLY A 250 18.37 -8.26 25.33
N ILE A 251 17.06 -8.10 25.52
CA ILE A 251 16.43 -8.11 26.84
C ILE A 251 16.35 -9.54 27.40
N GLN A 252 16.39 -10.58 26.54
CA GLN A 252 16.27 -11.98 26.97
C GLN A 252 17.61 -12.62 27.41
N ILE A 253 18.75 -12.02 27.07
CA ILE A 253 20.08 -12.57 27.37
C ILE A 253 20.57 -12.38 28.84
N PRO A 254 20.04 -11.48 29.71
CA PRO A 254 20.61 -11.30 31.05
C PRO A 254 20.22 -12.35 32.11
N THR A 255 19.32 -13.30 31.86
CA THR A 255 18.72 -14.10 32.96
C THR A 255 19.15 -15.57 33.07
N LEU A 256 19.99 -16.08 32.18
CA LEU A 256 20.40 -17.50 32.19
C LEU A 256 21.87 -17.76 32.57
N LEU A 257 22.64 -16.73 32.97
CA LEU A 257 24.05 -16.89 33.34
C LEU A 257 24.40 -16.45 34.78
N THR A 258 23.43 -16.39 35.71
CA THR A 258 23.71 -16.01 37.10
C THR A 258 23.41 -17.12 38.14
N ASN A 259 23.07 -18.33 37.72
CA ASN A 259 22.94 -19.46 38.67
C ASN A 259 23.62 -20.73 38.13
N GLY A 260 24.76 -21.07 38.71
CA GLY A 260 25.50 -22.32 38.47
C GLY A 260 27.00 -22.09 38.57
N ALA A 261 27.57 -22.02 39.77
CA ALA A 261 28.06 -23.20 40.48
C ALA A 261 29.14 -23.96 39.69
N VAL A 262 30.38 -23.78 40.16
CA VAL A 262 31.53 -24.70 40.12
C VAL A 262 31.28 -26.04 39.43
N ALA A 263 31.91 -26.24 38.27
CA ALA A 263 32.41 -27.54 37.85
C ALA A 263 33.54 -27.35 36.83
N ASP A 264 34.74 -27.63 37.31
CA ASP A 264 35.98 -27.75 36.56
C ASP A 264 35.88 -28.68 35.35
N GLY A 265 36.69 -28.38 34.34
CA GLY A 265 37.44 -29.43 33.66
C GLY A 265 37.22 -29.60 32.16
N ARG A 266 38.25 -29.12 31.44
CA ARG A 266 38.97 -29.85 30.38
C ARG A 266 38.79 -29.37 28.93
N ARG A 267 39.88 -28.74 28.51
CA ARG A 267 40.38 -28.33 27.19
C ARG A 267 40.22 -29.33 26.04
N SER A 268 40.41 -28.75 24.85
CA SER A 268 40.83 -29.29 23.54
C SER A 268 39.69 -29.86 22.67
N SER A 269 39.59 -29.60 21.37
CA SER A 269 40.45 -28.90 20.40
C SER A 269 39.65 -28.59 19.12
N THR A 270 40.09 -27.53 18.47
CA THR A 270 39.89 -27.06 17.09
C THR A 270 39.64 -28.11 15.99
N SER A 271 38.68 -27.81 15.10
CA SER A 271 38.80 -28.03 13.65
C SER A 271 37.83 -27.11 12.87
N PRO A 272 38.24 -26.51 11.73
CA PRO A 272 37.47 -25.52 11.01
C PRO A 272 36.46 -26.20 10.06
N THR A 273 35.17 -25.89 10.23
CA THR A 273 34.11 -26.40 9.34
C THR A 273 33.81 -25.39 8.25
N GLN A 274 34.43 -25.64 7.10
CA GLN A 274 33.93 -25.50 5.74
C GLN A 274 32.69 -24.61 5.51
N GLU A 275 32.98 -23.49 4.85
CA GLU A 275 32.10 -22.60 4.11
C GLU A 275 31.04 -23.37 3.30
N ARG A 276 29.77 -23.25 3.69
CA ARG A 276 28.61 -23.65 2.87
C ARG A 276 27.72 -22.45 2.62
N HIS A 277 27.71 -22.02 1.36
CA HIS A 277 26.74 -21.08 0.80
C HIS A 277 25.29 -21.41 1.20
N PRO A 278 24.49 -20.44 1.67
CA PRO A 278 23.05 -20.62 1.70
C PRO A 278 22.47 -20.47 0.29
N ARG A 279 22.05 -21.61 -0.25
CA ARG A 279 21.18 -21.75 -1.43
C ARG A 279 19.90 -20.96 -1.19
N ILE A 280 19.70 -19.91 -1.99
CA ILE A 280 18.48 -19.10 -2.03
C ILE A 280 17.29 -20.01 -2.33
N ARG A 281 16.52 -20.36 -1.28
CA ARG A 281 15.26 -21.08 -1.39
C ARG A 281 14.16 -20.04 -1.59
N ARG A 282 13.72 -19.89 -2.83
CA ARG A 282 12.62 -19.05 -3.26
C ARG A 282 11.31 -19.63 -2.70
N SER A 283 10.93 -19.23 -1.49
CA SER A 283 9.61 -19.54 -0.93
C SER A 283 8.61 -18.50 -1.42
N SER A 284 7.74 -18.94 -2.31
CA SER A 284 6.48 -18.29 -2.67
C SER A 284 5.61 -18.09 -1.42
N LEU A 285 5.53 -16.85 -0.93
CA LEU A 285 4.52 -16.46 0.05
C LEU A 285 3.23 -16.15 -0.70
N GLY A 286 2.33 -17.14 -0.71
CA GLY A 286 0.90 -16.92 -0.85
C GLY A 286 0.42 -16.12 0.36
N ASN A 287 -0.19 -14.97 0.08
CA ASN A 287 -0.71 -14.08 1.11
C ASN A 287 -2.15 -14.51 1.42
N GLY A 288 -2.31 -15.28 2.50
CA GLY A 288 -3.61 -15.62 3.08
C GLY A 288 -4.30 -14.38 3.65
N GLN A 289 -5.59 -14.26 3.32
CA GLN A 289 -6.50 -13.25 3.87
C GLN A 289 -6.62 -13.39 5.40
N ALA A 290 -6.43 -12.28 6.12
CA ALA A 290 -6.89 -12.14 7.48
C ALA A 290 -8.34 -11.59 7.46
N SER A 291 -9.24 -12.39 8.02
CA SER A 291 -10.63 -12.06 8.35
C SER A 291 -10.71 -10.83 9.26
N SER A 292 -11.45 -9.81 8.84
CA SER A 292 -11.79 -8.66 9.66
C SER A 292 -12.98 -8.96 10.58
N THR A 293 -12.74 -8.89 11.88
CA THR A 293 -13.73 -8.94 12.95
C THR A 293 -14.64 -7.71 12.89
N THR A 294 -15.94 -7.97 12.77
CA THR A 294 -17.03 -7.00 12.82
C THR A 294 -17.05 -6.25 14.15
N ARG A 295 -17.04 -4.91 14.11
CA ARG A 295 -17.44 -4.04 15.23
C ARG A 295 -18.49 -3.06 14.74
N ASP A 296 -19.63 -3.07 15.44
CA ASP A 296 -20.80 -2.21 15.27
C ASP A 296 -20.48 -0.71 15.31
N PRO A 297 -21.20 0.12 14.53
CA PRO A 297 -21.32 1.54 14.80
C PRO A 297 -22.64 1.88 15.50
N LYS A 298 -22.49 2.53 16.64
CA LYS A 298 -23.52 3.19 17.46
C LYS A 298 -24.15 4.38 16.70
N PRO A 299 -25.48 4.56 16.70
CA PRO A 299 -26.13 5.68 16.01
C PRO A 299 -26.07 6.96 16.85
N GLY A 300 -25.68 8.07 16.22
CA GLY A 300 -25.66 9.43 16.79
C GLY A 300 -26.38 10.43 15.87
N PRO A 301 -26.89 11.54 16.41
CA PRO A 301 -28.19 12.06 16.02
C PRO A 301 -28.19 12.97 14.78
N SER A 302 -29.28 12.80 14.04
CA SER A 302 -29.77 13.64 12.96
C SER A 302 -29.81 15.12 13.37
N ARG A 303 -29.05 15.96 12.65
CA ARG A 303 -29.13 17.41 12.76
C ARG A 303 -29.70 17.98 11.45
N ARG A 304 -31.02 18.12 11.49
CA ARG A 304 -31.86 18.92 10.59
C ARG A 304 -31.42 20.38 10.69
N ASN A 305 -31.16 21.01 9.54
CA ASN A 305 -31.13 22.46 9.23
C ASN A 305 -30.58 22.55 7.80
N GLY A 306 -31.09 23.32 6.86
CA GLY A 306 -32.08 24.37 6.81
C GLY A 306 -31.87 24.98 5.43
N THR A 307 -32.95 25.10 4.68
CA THR A 307 -33.00 25.66 3.32
C THR A 307 -32.50 27.09 3.29
N ALA A 308 -31.58 27.41 2.39
CA ALA A 308 -31.34 28.77 1.93
C ALA A 308 -30.93 28.75 0.45
N ALA A 309 -31.79 29.36 -0.37
CA ALA A 309 -31.57 29.66 -1.76
C ALA A 309 -30.34 30.57 -1.93
N VAL A 310 -29.54 30.33 -2.97
CA VAL A 310 -28.50 31.28 -3.40
C VAL A 310 -28.57 31.44 -4.90
N ALA A 311 -28.62 32.71 -5.28
CA ALA A 311 -28.95 33.28 -6.56
C ALA A 311 -27.92 32.98 -7.66
N THR A 312 -28.45 32.80 -8.87
CA THR A 312 -27.72 32.68 -10.12
C THR A 312 -27.20 34.06 -10.55
N THR A 313 -25.90 34.31 -10.40
CA THR A 313 -25.24 35.50 -10.96
C THR A 313 -24.75 35.17 -12.37
N SER A 314 -25.46 35.66 -13.39
CA SER A 314 -25.01 35.64 -14.78
C SER A 314 -23.90 36.69 -14.98
N ILE A 315 -22.69 36.23 -15.29
CA ILE A 315 -21.58 37.10 -15.70
C ILE A 315 -21.68 37.30 -17.21
N LEU A 316 -22.11 38.49 -17.61
CA LEU A 316 -22.03 39.01 -18.97
C LEU A 316 -20.55 39.32 -19.28
N ARG A 317 -19.97 38.63 -20.26
CA ARG A 317 -18.64 38.95 -20.80
C ARG A 317 -18.77 40.01 -21.88
N ASP A 318 -18.06 41.11 -21.68
CA ASP A 318 -17.86 42.19 -22.65
C ASP A 318 -16.77 41.78 -23.66
N PRO A 319 -17.01 41.80 -24.98
CA PRO A 319 -16.04 41.38 -25.98
C PRO A 319 -15.46 42.60 -26.71
N THR A 320 -14.58 43.38 -26.07
CA THR A 320 -13.64 44.26 -26.79
C THR A 320 -12.37 44.53 -25.98
N ARG A 321 -11.36 43.67 -26.15
CA ARG A 321 -9.93 44.05 -26.13
C ARG A 321 -9.04 42.90 -26.58
#